data_AF-A0A397XQV9-F1
#
_entry.id   AF-A0A397XQV9-F1
#
_cell.length_a   1.000
_cell.length_b   1.000
_cell.length_c   1.000
_cell.angle_alpha   90.00
_cell.angle_beta   90.00
_cell.angle_gamma   90.00
#
_symmetry.space_group_name_H-M   'P 1'
#
loop_
_entity.id
_entity.type
_entity.pdbx_description
1 polymer ?
#
loop_
_entity_poly.entity_id
_entity_poly.type
_entity_poly.pdbx_seq_one_letter_code
_entity_poly.pdbx_strand_id
1 'polypeptide(L)'
;MSEDHAHTEKKSHTDGGDDVGEIVNGGTVNGRRGTDYVAVDTESLYSLVCIMIGSILFPDSKTYSSSLLQRIRNSVSENGPKLREASHKTSHEILQWTRQGSPLRALLVITTGTIALLTTMALVVFTIFFVAATANAIIISLLVSLAVTGGFLALFFLSLTAIYIGALSVAAFVISTAAVSAVFCVLIASGWIGFFYAVWLGARGSLRFAKQVTGLAISGNSTQ
;
A
#
# COMPACT_ATOMS: atom_id res chain seq x y z
N MET A 1 -69.01 -56.08 -43.50
CA MET A 1 -67.94 -55.13 -43.12
C MET A 1 -66.66 -55.74 -43.67
N SER A 2 -66.24 -55.33 -44.88
CA SER A 2 -65.13 -55.88 -45.70
C SER A 2 -63.80 -55.90 -44.95
N GLU A 3 -62.97 -56.96 -44.98
CA GLU A 3 -62.23 -57.64 -46.08
C GLU A 3 -61.07 -56.83 -46.69
N ASP A 4 -59.87 -57.40 -46.49
CA ASP A 4 -58.76 -57.61 -47.43
C ASP A 4 -57.62 -56.59 -47.72
N HIS A 5 -56.41 -57.11 -47.43
CA HIS A 5 -55.20 -57.26 -48.25
C HIS A 5 -54.41 -56.09 -48.89
N ALA A 6 -53.11 -56.42 -49.08
CA ALA A 6 -52.13 -55.99 -50.10
C ALA A 6 -51.15 -54.85 -49.71
N HIS A 7 -49.84 -55.12 -49.51
CA HIS A 7 -48.74 -55.39 -50.46
C HIS A 7 -48.06 -54.12 -51.02
N THR A 8 -46.73 -54.04 -50.87
CA THR A 8 -45.67 -53.53 -51.80
C THR A 8 -44.34 -53.49 -51.02
N GLU A 9 -43.28 -54.28 -51.26
CA GLU A 9 -42.33 -54.30 -52.41
C GLU A 9 -41.75 -52.88 -52.67
N LYS A 10 -40.45 -52.55 -52.77
CA LYS A 10 -39.26 -53.21 -53.38
C LYS A 10 -37.94 -52.61 -52.85
N LYS A 11 -36.90 -53.42 -53.05
CA LYS A 11 -35.44 -53.24 -52.95
C LYS A 11 -34.88 -52.46 -54.16
N SER A 12 -33.82 -51.66 -54.00
CA SER A 12 -32.79 -51.48 -55.06
C SER A 12 -31.44 -50.99 -54.51
N HIS A 13 -30.44 -51.85 -54.69
CA HIS A 13 -29.00 -51.56 -54.73
C HIS A 13 -28.64 -50.86 -56.03
N THR A 14 -27.51 -50.13 -56.04
CA THR A 14 -26.44 -50.11 -57.08
C THR A 14 -25.37 -49.11 -56.60
N ASP A 15 -24.10 -49.51 -56.46
CA ASP A 15 -23.10 -49.68 -57.54
C ASP A 15 -22.68 -48.29 -58.09
N GLY A 16 -21.43 -47.89 -58.22
CA GLY A 16 -20.12 -48.52 -58.19
C GLY A 16 -19.12 -47.44 -58.63
N GLY A 17 -17.85 -47.80 -58.86
CA GLY A 17 -16.96 -46.97 -59.68
C GLY A 17 -15.64 -46.60 -59.01
N ASP A 18 -14.71 -47.53 -59.09
CA ASP A 18 -13.27 -47.31 -59.03
C ASP A 18 -12.83 -46.38 -60.16
N ASP A 19 -11.78 -45.57 -59.96
CA ASP A 19 -10.78 -45.30 -61.01
C ASP A 19 -9.56 -44.52 -60.48
N VAL A 20 -8.39 -45.13 -60.69
CA VAL A 20 -7.13 -44.56 -61.23
C VAL A 20 -6.64 -43.25 -60.57
N GLY A 21 -5.54 -43.21 -59.82
CA GLY A 21 -4.23 -43.78 -60.14
C GLY A 21 -3.29 -42.65 -60.58
N GLU A 22 -2.52 -42.07 -59.65
CA GLU A 22 -1.23 -41.46 -60.00
C GLU A 22 -0.28 -41.54 -58.80
N ILE A 23 0.88 -42.15 -59.07
CA ILE A 23 2.00 -42.30 -58.16
C ILE A 23 3.12 -41.34 -58.58
N VAL A 24 3.85 -40.88 -57.56
CA VAL A 24 5.28 -40.50 -57.56
C VAL A 24 5.66 -39.01 -57.52
N ASN A 25 6.53 -38.76 -56.53
CA ASN A 25 7.43 -37.62 -56.28
C ASN A 25 6.80 -36.33 -55.75
N GLY A 26 7.23 -35.77 -54.61
CA GLY A 26 8.40 -36.02 -53.77
C GLY A 26 8.62 -34.75 -52.96
N GLY A 27 8.80 -34.86 -51.64
CA GLY A 27 8.98 -33.67 -50.80
C GLY A 27 8.76 -33.93 -49.32
N THR A 28 9.82 -34.32 -48.64
CA THR A 28 9.98 -34.42 -47.18
C THR A 28 9.29 -33.31 -46.39
N VAL A 29 8.34 -33.67 -45.52
CA VAL A 29 8.03 -32.89 -44.31
C VAL A 29 7.80 -33.85 -43.14
N ASN A 30 8.59 -33.63 -42.09
CA ASN A 30 8.62 -34.33 -40.82
C ASN A 30 7.24 -34.73 -40.29
N GLY A 31 7.11 -36.01 -39.98
CA GLY A 31 6.01 -36.55 -39.21
C GLY A 31 5.98 -35.95 -37.80
N ARG A 32 4.92 -35.21 -37.50
CA ARG A 32 4.35 -35.17 -36.16
C ARG A 32 2.87 -35.48 -36.28
N ARG A 33 2.54 -36.77 -36.14
CA ARG A 33 1.25 -37.26 -35.62
C ARG A 33 0.90 -36.37 -34.42
N GLY A 34 -0.23 -35.67 -34.38
CA GLY A 34 -1.57 -36.16 -34.69
C GLY A 34 -2.22 -36.56 -33.37
N THR A 35 -2.84 -35.58 -32.71
CA THR A 35 -4.00 -35.85 -31.87
C THR A 35 -5.08 -34.89 -32.34
N ASP A 36 -5.89 -35.41 -33.26
CA ASP A 36 -7.24 -34.93 -33.52
C ASP A 36 -7.98 -34.76 -32.19
N TYR A 37 -8.41 -33.53 -31.92
CA TYR A 37 -9.60 -33.28 -31.15
C TYR A 37 -10.39 -32.21 -31.89
N VAL A 38 -11.28 -32.71 -32.73
CA VAL A 38 -12.59 -32.16 -33.10
C VAL A 38 -12.64 -30.65 -33.28
N ALA A 39 -12.69 -30.23 -34.55
CA ALA A 39 -13.17 -28.93 -34.96
C ALA A 39 -14.60 -28.71 -34.42
N VAL A 40 -14.71 -28.12 -33.24
CA VAL A 40 -15.93 -27.46 -32.77
C VAL A 40 -15.72 -25.97 -33.01
N ASP A 41 -16.20 -25.56 -34.17
CA ASP A 41 -16.72 -24.24 -34.52
C ASP A 41 -16.21 -23.06 -33.66
N THR A 42 -15.22 -22.38 -34.21
CA THR A 42 -14.53 -21.21 -33.66
C THR A 42 -15.36 -19.91 -33.66
N GLU A 43 -16.69 -19.97 -33.60
CA GLU A 43 -17.58 -18.81 -33.84
C GLU A 43 -18.42 -18.34 -32.65
N SER A 44 -18.17 -18.86 -31.45
CA SER A 44 -18.95 -18.48 -30.28
C SER A 44 -18.14 -17.68 -29.28
N LEU A 45 -18.50 -16.40 -29.08
CA LEU A 45 -18.04 -15.53 -27.99
C LEU A 45 -18.12 -16.21 -26.62
N TYR A 46 -19.07 -17.13 -26.46
CA TYR A 46 -19.23 -17.94 -25.25
C TYR A 46 -18.05 -18.88 -25.03
N SER A 47 -17.51 -19.49 -26.09
CA SER A 47 -16.32 -20.35 -26.02
C SER A 47 -15.09 -19.54 -25.55
N LEU A 48 -14.91 -18.33 -26.08
CA LEU A 48 -13.82 -17.45 -25.68
C LEU A 48 -13.95 -16.95 -24.24
N VAL A 49 -15.17 -16.63 -23.80
CA VAL A 49 -15.43 -16.23 -22.40
C VAL A 49 -15.22 -17.41 -21.45
N CYS A 50 -15.65 -18.63 -21.81
CA CYS A 50 -15.41 -19.83 -21.02
C CYS A 50 -13.92 -20.22 -20.98
N ILE A 51 -13.17 -20.03 -22.06
CA ILE A 51 -11.71 -20.24 -22.09
C ILE A 51 -10.99 -19.19 -21.25
N MET A 52 -11.43 -17.93 -21.30
CA MET A 52 -10.88 -16.84 -20.48
C MET A 52 -11.14 -17.08 -18.99
N ILE A 53 -12.35 -17.49 -18.62
CA ILE A 53 -12.73 -17.83 -17.24
C ILE A 53 -12.02 -19.12 -16.78
N GLY A 54 -11.91 -20.13 -17.64
CA GLY A 54 -11.20 -21.38 -17.36
C GLY A 54 -9.70 -21.18 -17.16
N SER A 55 -9.07 -20.32 -17.95
CA SER A 55 -7.67 -19.90 -17.80
C SER A 55 -7.41 -19.10 -16.52
N ILE A 56 -8.44 -18.45 -15.98
CA ILE A 56 -8.36 -17.71 -14.71
C ILE A 56 -8.53 -18.67 -13.52
N LEU A 57 -9.36 -19.72 -13.66
CA LEU A 57 -9.66 -20.68 -12.59
C LEU A 57 -8.65 -21.84 -12.47
N PHE A 58 -8.00 -22.25 -13.57
CA PHE A 58 -6.98 -23.31 -13.56
C PHE A 58 -5.72 -22.88 -14.29
N PRO A 59 -4.65 -22.47 -13.57
CA PRO A 59 -3.41 -22.04 -14.21
C PRO A 59 -2.61 -23.24 -14.70
N ASP A 60 -2.12 -23.16 -15.94
CA ASP A 60 -1.07 -24.05 -16.43
C ASP A 60 0.24 -23.76 -15.66
N SER A 61 0.93 -24.84 -15.30
CA SER A 61 2.00 -24.95 -14.29
C SER A 61 3.30 -24.17 -14.59
N LYS A 62 3.33 -23.29 -15.60
CA LYS A 62 4.58 -22.74 -16.15
C LYS A 62 4.80 -21.23 -16.02
N THR A 63 3.97 -20.49 -15.28
CA THR A 63 4.28 -19.07 -15.03
C THR A 63 3.93 -18.66 -13.62
N TYR A 64 4.81 -19.05 -12.70
CA TYR A 64 4.90 -18.49 -11.36
C TYR A 64 5.22 -16.99 -11.47
N SER A 65 4.47 -16.14 -10.76
CA SER A 65 4.73 -14.71 -10.51
C SER A 65 4.28 -13.65 -11.54
N SER A 66 2.98 -13.58 -11.84
CA SER A 66 2.40 -12.29 -12.28
C SER A 66 1.06 -12.05 -11.57
N SER A 67 0.95 -10.93 -10.86
CA SER A 67 -0.24 -10.57 -10.09
C SER A 67 -1.48 -10.48 -10.99
N LEU A 68 -2.63 -10.90 -10.48
CA LEU A 68 -3.89 -10.91 -11.25
C LEU A 68 -4.21 -9.54 -11.85
N LEU A 69 -3.88 -8.46 -11.14
CA LEU A 69 -4.02 -7.09 -11.62
C LEU A 69 -3.16 -6.78 -12.85
N GLN A 70 -1.96 -7.35 -12.94
CA GLN A 70 -1.07 -7.13 -14.09
C GLN A 70 -1.54 -7.90 -15.32
N ARG A 71 -2.16 -9.08 -15.13
CA ARG A 71 -2.80 -9.84 -16.22
C ARG A 71 -4.09 -9.19 -16.70
N ILE A 72 -4.93 -8.70 -15.78
CA ILE A 72 -6.14 -7.95 -16.13
C ILE A 72 -5.76 -6.68 -16.88
N ARG A 73 -4.74 -5.96 -16.42
CA ARG A 73 -4.24 -4.74 -17.08
C ARG A 73 -3.69 -5.03 -18.48
N ASN A 74 -2.89 -6.09 -18.65
CA ASN A 74 -2.38 -6.46 -19.98
C ASN A 74 -3.52 -6.90 -20.91
N SER A 75 -4.45 -7.73 -20.41
CA SER A 75 -5.59 -8.20 -21.20
C SER A 75 -6.56 -7.08 -21.59
N VAL A 76 -6.79 -6.09 -20.72
CA VAL A 76 -7.57 -4.89 -21.04
C VAL A 76 -6.82 -3.98 -22.02
N SER A 77 -5.50 -3.85 -21.90
CA SER A 77 -4.70 -3.03 -22.83
C SER A 77 -4.67 -3.63 -24.25
N GLU A 78 -4.70 -4.96 -24.36
CA GLU A 78 -4.60 -5.68 -25.63
C GLU A 78 -5.97 -5.92 -26.28
N ASN A 79 -7.04 -6.11 -25.49
CA ASN A 79 -8.40 -6.33 -25.98
C ASN A 79 -9.27 -5.07 -26.01
N GLY A 80 -8.89 -4.00 -25.31
CA GLY A 80 -9.58 -2.71 -25.31
C GLY A 80 -9.80 -2.11 -26.72
N PRO A 81 -8.78 -2.02 -27.58
CA PRO A 81 -8.98 -1.53 -28.95
C PRO A 81 -9.83 -2.48 -29.81
N LYS A 82 -9.76 -3.80 -29.60
CA LYS A 82 -10.58 -4.79 -30.32
C LYS A 82 -12.07 -4.73 -29.93
N LEU A 83 -12.37 -4.50 -28.65
CA LEU A 83 -13.73 -4.24 -28.16
C LEU A 83 -14.30 -2.92 -28.71
N ARG A 84 -13.45 -1.89 -28.82
CA ARG A 84 -13.82 -0.62 -29.46
C ARG A 84 -14.18 -0.83 -30.94
N GLU A 85 -13.37 -1.56 -31.69
CA GLU A 85 -13.61 -1.82 -33.11
C GLU A 85 -14.85 -2.69 -33.34
N ALA A 86 -15.05 -3.75 -32.54
CA ALA A 86 -16.24 -4.59 -32.62
C ALA A 86 -17.51 -3.79 -32.29
N SER A 87 -17.48 -2.95 -31.25
CA SER A 87 -18.57 -2.05 -30.89
C SER A 87 -18.92 -1.07 -32.02
N HIS A 88 -17.91 -0.52 -32.70
CA HIS A 88 -18.12 0.42 -33.80
C HIS A 88 -18.78 -0.28 -35.01
N LYS A 89 -18.38 -1.53 -35.31
CA LYS A 89 -18.96 -2.32 -36.40
C LYS A 89 -20.43 -2.67 -36.14
N THR A 90 -20.76 -3.12 -34.93
CA THR A 90 -22.15 -3.43 -34.55
C THR A 90 -23.02 -2.17 -34.57
N SER A 91 -22.48 -1.02 -34.17
CA SER A 91 -23.19 0.26 -34.23
C SER A 91 -23.53 0.65 -35.67
N HIS A 92 -22.60 0.43 -36.61
CA HIS A 92 -22.83 0.70 -38.03
C HIS A 92 -23.85 -0.24 -38.67
N GLU A 93 -23.84 -1.53 -38.33
CA GLU A 93 -24.86 -2.48 -38.82
C GLU A 93 -26.24 -2.15 -38.29
N ILE A 94 -26.38 -1.78 -37.01
CA ILE A 94 -27.66 -1.37 -36.43
C ILE A 94 -28.13 -0.04 -37.07
N LEU A 95 -27.23 0.89 -37.35
CA LEU A 95 -27.54 2.15 -38.05
C LEU A 95 -28.00 1.93 -39.49
N GLN A 96 -27.36 1.01 -40.23
CA GLN A 96 -27.80 0.66 -41.59
C GLN A 96 -29.15 -0.08 -41.57
N TRP A 97 -29.34 -1.00 -40.63
CA TRP A 97 -30.59 -1.75 -40.46
C TRP A 97 -31.77 -0.85 -40.06
N THR A 98 -31.53 0.16 -39.23
CA THR A 98 -32.55 1.17 -38.87
C THR A 98 -32.86 2.13 -40.01
N ARG A 99 -31.91 2.35 -40.94
CA ARG A 99 -32.12 3.17 -42.15
C ARG A 99 -32.91 2.43 -43.24
N GLN A 100 -32.96 1.10 -43.21
CA GLN A 100 -33.54 0.24 -44.25
C GLN A 100 -34.93 -0.33 -43.87
N GLY A 101 -35.47 0.02 -42.70
CA GLY A 101 -36.76 -0.46 -42.17
C GLY A 101 -37.80 0.62 -41.87
N SER A 102 -39.07 0.19 -41.75
CA SER A 102 -40.26 1.01 -41.49
C SER A 102 -40.11 2.03 -40.33
N PRO A 103 -40.71 3.25 -40.41
CA PRO A 103 -40.55 4.35 -39.45
C PRO A 103 -40.85 3.99 -37.99
N LEU A 104 -41.65 2.96 -37.72
CA LEU A 104 -41.91 2.46 -36.36
C LEU A 104 -40.66 1.87 -35.67
N ARG A 105 -39.74 1.26 -36.42
CA ARG A 105 -38.50 0.70 -35.86
C ARG A 105 -37.51 1.79 -35.47
N ALA A 106 -37.42 2.87 -36.25
CA ALA A 106 -36.61 4.03 -35.91
C ALA A 106 -37.11 4.68 -34.61
N LEU A 107 -38.43 4.84 -34.47
CA LEU A 107 -39.06 5.43 -33.29
C LEU A 107 -38.83 4.59 -32.03
N LEU A 108 -38.90 3.26 -32.14
CA LEU A 108 -38.65 2.32 -31.04
C LEU A 108 -37.17 2.32 -30.62
N VAL A 109 -36.22 2.37 -31.57
CA VAL A 109 -34.78 2.47 -31.27
C VAL A 109 -34.45 3.80 -30.62
N ILE A 110 -35.04 4.91 -31.08
CA ILE A 110 -34.85 6.23 -30.46
C ILE A 110 -35.38 6.22 -29.03
N THR A 111 -36.60 5.71 -28.78
CA THR A 111 -37.16 5.65 -27.43
C THR A 111 -36.37 4.72 -26.52
N THR A 112 -36.05 3.51 -26.98
CA THR A 112 -35.24 2.55 -26.21
C THR A 112 -33.83 3.10 -25.93
N GLY A 113 -33.20 3.74 -26.91
CA GLY A 113 -31.91 4.41 -26.76
C GLY A 113 -31.98 5.57 -25.78
N THR A 114 -33.05 6.36 -25.79
CA THR A 114 -33.23 7.47 -24.85
C THR A 114 -33.42 6.96 -23.42
N ILE A 115 -34.22 5.91 -23.22
CA ILE A 115 -34.39 5.27 -21.91
C ILE A 115 -33.04 4.70 -21.43
N ALA A 116 -32.32 3.98 -22.28
CA ALA A 116 -31.01 3.43 -21.95
C ALA A 116 -29.99 4.52 -21.60
N LEU A 117 -29.98 5.64 -22.33
CA LEU A 117 -29.12 6.79 -22.03
C LEU A 117 -29.50 7.45 -20.70
N LEU A 118 -30.80 7.65 -20.44
CA LEU A 118 -31.28 8.19 -19.16
C LEU A 118 -30.89 7.27 -17.99
N THR A 119 -31.09 5.96 -18.12
CA THR A 119 -30.69 4.97 -17.12
C THR A 119 -29.17 4.96 -16.91
N THR A 120 -28.39 5.02 -17.99
CA THR A 120 -26.92 5.05 -17.91
C THR A 120 -26.43 6.32 -17.23
N MET A 121 -27.00 7.49 -17.57
CA MET A 121 -26.65 8.75 -16.92
C MET A 121 -27.00 8.72 -15.42
N ALA A 122 -28.16 8.20 -15.05
CA ALA A 122 -28.54 8.02 -13.65
C ALA A 122 -27.58 7.08 -12.91
N LEU A 123 -27.19 5.96 -13.53
CA LEU A 123 -26.23 5.00 -12.96
C LEU A 123 -24.84 5.64 -12.81
N VAL A 124 -24.38 6.41 -13.80
CA VAL A 124 -23.10 7.13 -13.74
C VAL A 124 -23.10 8.14 -12.61
N VAL A 125 -24.13 8.97 -12.49
CA VAL A 125 -24.25 9.95 -11.40
C VAL A 125 -24.33 9.25 -10.05
N PHE A 126 -25.12 8.19 -9.93
CA PHE A 126 -25.20 7.38 -8.71
C PHE A 126 -23.85 6.77 -8.33
N THR A 127 -23.10 6.25 -9.30
CA THR A 127 -21.77 5.65 -9.05
C THR A 127 -20.77 6.71 -8.61
N ILE A 128 -20.76 7.88 -9.26
CA ILE A 128 -19.90 9.00 -8.86
C ILE A 128 -20.24 9.45 -7.43
N PHE A 129 -21.52 9.56 -7.09
CA PHE A 129 -21.96 9.89 -5.74
C PHE A 129 -21.55 8.82 -4.72
N PHE A 130 -21.73 7.54 -5.02
CA PHE A 130 -21.34 6.45 -4.14
C PHE A 130 -19.81 6.41 -3.94
N VAL A 131 -19.04 6.64 -4.99
CA VAL A 131 -17.57 6.76 -4.91
C VAL A 131 -17.20 7.96 -4.05
N ALA A 132 -17.84 9.11 -4.25
CA ALA A 132 -17.60 10.30 -3.42
C ALA A 132 -17.98 10.05 -1.95
N ALA A 133 -19.12 9.40 -1.69
CA ALA A 133 -19.56 9.03 -0.35
C ALA A 133 -18.60 8.05 0.32
N THR A 134 -18.12 7.04 -0.41
CA THR A 134 -17.15 6.05 0.08
C THR A 134 -15.79 6.72 0.35
N ALA A 135 -15.32 7.57 -0.55
CA ALA A 135 -14.08 8.33 -0.36
C ALA A 135 -14.18 9.25 0.87
N ASN A 136 -15.30 9.97 1.02
CA ASN A 136 -15.54 10.80 2.20
C ASN A 136 -15.56 9.96 3.48
N ALA A 137 -16.23 8.79 3.47
CA ALA A 137 -16.22 7.88 4.61
C ALA A 137 -14.81 7.39 4.97
N ILE A 138 -13.98 7.06 3.97
CA ILE A 138 -12.57 6.69 4.18
C ILE A 138 -11.79 7.86 4.77
N ILE A 139 -11.91 9.07 4.20
CA ILE A 139 -11.20 10.27 4.70
C ILE A 139 -11.58 10.54 6.15
N ILE A 140 -12.88 10.53 6.49
CA ILE A 140 -13.34 10.76 7.86
C ILE A 140 -12.84 9.65 8.80
N SER A 141 -12.90 8.39 8.38
CA SER A 141 -12.39 7.26 9.18
C SER A 141 -10.89 7.38 9.44
N LEU A 142 -10.10 7.75 8.42
CA LEU A 142 -8.67 7.99 8.54
C LEU A 142 -8.37 9.20 9.43
N LEU A 143 -9.11 10.30 9.30
CA LEU A 143 -8.96 11.47 10.17
C LEU A 143 -9.27 11.14 11.63
N VAL A 144 -10.31 10.36 11.89
CA VAL A 144 -10.65 9.90 13.25
C VAL A 144 -9.56 8.97 13.78
N SER A 145 -9.12 7.99 12.99
CA SER A 145 -8.05 7.07 13.38
C SER A 145 -6.72 7.81 13.64
N LEU A 146 -6.38 8.78 12.79
CA LEU A 146 -5.19 9.62 12.93
C LEU A 146 -5.32 10.59 14.10
N ALA A 147 -6.52 11.11 14.38
CA ALA A 147 -6.75 11.95 15.55
C ALA A 147 -6.60 11.15 16.85
N VAL A 148 -7.14 9.92 16.90
CA VAL A 148 -7.01 9.03 18.07
C VAL A 148 -5.55 8.60 18.26
N THR A 149 -4.92 8.06 17.21
CA THR A 149 -3.54 7.56 17.27
C THR A 149 -2.53 8.71 17.41
N GLY A 150 -2.71 9.77 16.64
CA GLY A 150 -1.87 10.97 16.66
C GLY A 150 -2.03 11.78 17.93
N GLY A 151 -3.23 11.84 18.51
CA GLY A 151 -3.46 12.43 19.83
C GLY A 151 -2.72 11.67 20.93
N PHE A 152 -2.76 10.34 20.90
CA PHE A 152 -1.97 9.50 21.80
C PHE A 152 -0.46 9.72 21.60
N LEU A 153 0.00 9.79 20.34
CA LEU A 153 1.40 10.05 20.01
C LEU A 153 1.84 11.46 20.48
N ALA A 154 0.99 12.47 20.36
CA ALA A 154 1.25 13.83 20.85
C ALA A 154 1.38 13.85 22.37
N LEU A 155 0.51 13.15 23.10
CA LEU A 155 0.62 12.99 24.56
C LEU A 155 1.92 12.29 24.96
N PHE A 156 2.33 11.28 24.21
CA PHE A 156 3.60 10.59 24.45
C PHE A 156 4.80 11.51 24.25
N PHE A 157 4.84 12.28 23.16
CA PHE A 157 5.90 13.28 22.93
C PHE A 157 5.89 14.40 23.96
N LEU A 158 4.72 14.86 24.38
CA LEU A 158 4.59 15.85 25.44
C LEU A 158 5.14 15.30 26.77
N SER A 159 4.83 14.05 27.08
CA SER A 159 5.35 13.37 28.27
C SER A 159 6.86 13.19 28.21
N LEU A 160 7.42 12.74 27.09
CA LEU A 160 8.87 12.68 26.87
C LEU A 160 9.53 14.03 27.03
N THR A 161 8.92 15.08 26.48
CA THR A 161 9.41 16.46 26.59
C THR A 161 9.39 16.92 28.05
N ALA A 162 8.31 16.66 28.78
CA ALA A 162 8.20 16.99 30.20
C ALA A 162 9.24 16.24 31.05
N ILE A 163 9.45 14.95 30.79
CA ILE A 163 10.49 14.15 31.46
C ILE A 163 11.89 14.69 31.12
N TYR A 164 12.15 15.03 29.87
CA TYR A 164 13.42 15.60 29.43
C TYR A 164 13.72 16.96 30.11
N ILE A 165 12.75 17.87 30.12
CA ILE A 165 12.87 19.15 30.84
C ILE A 165 13.02 18.90 32.35
N GLY A 166 12.29 17.95 32.92
CA GLY A 166 12.39 17.58 34.32
C GLY A 166 13.79 17.07 34.68
N ALA A 167 14.35 16.19 33.87
CA ALA A 167 15.71 15.68 34.05
C ALA A 167 16.76 16.79 33.94
N LEU A 168 16.63 17.67 32.94
CA LEU A 168 17.48 18.86 32.81
C LEU A 168 17.37 19.78 34.04
N SER A 169 16.16 19.98 34.56
CA SER A 169 15.91 20.80 35.74
C SER A 169 16.55 20.19 36.99
N VAL A 170 16.40 18.88 37.21
CA VAL A 170 17.04 18.16 38.32
C VAL A 170 18.56 18.22 38.21
N ALA A 171 19.11 17.99 37.01
CA ALA A 171 20.55 18.09 36.79
C ALA A 171 21.09 19.48 37.11
N ALA A 172 20.42 20.53 36.63
CA ALA A 172 20.77 21.92 36.93
C ALA A 172 20.68 22.21 38.44
N PHE A 173 19.65 21.71 39.12
CA PHE A 173 19.50 21.86 40.56
C PHE A 173 20.63 21.17 41.34
N VAL A 174 21.00 19.95 40.96
CA VAL A 174 22.10 19.19 41.59
C VAL A 174 23.43 19.91 41.37
N ILE A 175 23.72 20.36 40.15
CA ILE A 175 24.94 21.11 39.84
C ILE A 175 24.99 22.42 40.64
N SER A 176 23.88 23.15 40.72
CA SER A 176 23.80 24.38 41.50
C SER A 176 24.04 24.11 42.99
N THR A 177 23.38 23.11 43.56
CA THR A 177 23.54 22.71 44.96
C THR A 177 24.98 22.28 45.25
N ALA A 178 25.58 21.47 44.37
CA ALA A 178 26.97 21.04 44.49
C ALA A 178 27.95 22.22 44.42
N ALA A 179 27.73 23.16 43.50
CA ALA A 179 28.55 24.37 43.39
C ALA A 179 28.45 25.25 44.63
N VAL A 180 27.23 25.53 45.12
CA VAL A 180 27.01 26.31 46.34
C VAL A 180 27.65 25.59 47.54
N SER A 181 27.44 24.29 47.66
CA SER A 181 28.06 23.46 48.71
C SER A 181 29.59 23.51 48.65
N ALA A 182 30.18 23.45 47.45
CA ALA A 182 31.62 23.56 47.26
C ALA A 182 32.15 24.93 47.68
N VAL A 183 31.47 26.02 47.34
CA VAL A 183 31.83 27.38 47.78
C VAL A 183 31.82 27.46 49.31
N PHE A 184 30.77 26.95 49.97
CA PHE A 184 30.72 26.92 51.43
C PHE A 184 31.86 26.08 52.04
N CYS A 185 32.18 24.91 51.46
CA CYS A 185 33.30 24.09 51.92
C CYS A 185 34.64 24.83 51.82
N VAL A 186 34.89 25.50 50.69
CA VAL A 186 36.12 26.29 50.47
C VAL A 186 36.19 27.47 51.43
N LEU A 187 35.08 28.16 51.68
CA LEU A 187 35.04 29.25 52.66
C LEU A 187 35.35 28.77 54.08
N ILE A 188 34.81 27.62 54.49
CA ILE A 188 35.11 27.04 55.81
C ILE A 188 36.58 26.63 55.89
N ALA A 189 37.09 25.90 54.89
CA ALA A 189 38.48 25.45 54.86
C ALA A 189 39.48 26.62 54.87
N SER A 190 39.23 27.65 54.04
CA SER A 190 40.05 28.86 54.00
C SER A 190 39.92 29.70 55.28
N GLY A 191 38.74 29.74 55.90
CA GLY A 191 38.55 30.35 57.21
C GLY A 191 39.38 29.65 58.29
N TRP A 192 39.40 28.31 58.31
CA TRP A 192 40.22 27.53 59.23
C TRP A 192 41.71 27.74 59.00
N ILE A 193 42.19 27.72 57.76
CA ILE A 193 43.62 27.97 57.47
C ILE A 193 44.02 29.38 57.93
N GLY A 194 43.17 30.37 57.69
CA GLY A 194 43.38 31.75 58.16
C GLY A 194 43.39 31.85 59.68
N PHE A 195 42.48 31.16 60.37
CA PHE A 195 42.41 31.11 61.82
C PHE A 195 43.67 30.49 62.43
N PHE A 196 44.13 29.34 61.92
CA PHE A 196 45.37 28.72 62.36
C PHE A 196 46.58 29.63 62.13
N TYR A 197 46.63 30.32 60.99
CA TYR A 197 47.69 31.28 60.70
C TYR A 197 47.69 32.45 61.69
N ALA A 198 46.51 32.99 62.04
CA ALA A 198 46.36 34.06 63.02
C ALA A 198 46.75 33.63 64.44
N VAL A 199 46.32 32.45 64.89
CA VAL A 199 46.71 31.89 66.21
C VAL A 199 48.21 31.67 66.28
N TRP A 200 48.82 31.11 65.23
CA TRP A 200 50.26 30.93 65.14
C TRP A 200 51.02 32.27 65.18
N LEU A 201 50.53 33.27 64.44
CA LEU A 201 51.13 34.61 64.43
C LEU A 201 50.99 35.31 65.78
N GLY A 202 49.84 35.16 66.44
CA GLY A 202 49.59 35.66 67.79
C GLY A 202 50.48 35.00 68.83
N ALA A 203 50.65 33.67 68.78
CA ALA A 203 51.56 32.93 69.66
C ALA A 203 53.02 33.34 69.44
N ARG A 204 53.46 33.46 68.18
CA ARG A 204 54.79 34.00 67.81
C ARG A 204 54.98 35.43 68.30
N GLY A 205 53.95 36.28 68.18
CA GLY A 205 53.96 37.65 68.68
C GLY A 205 54.10 37.70 70.20
N SER A 206 53.27 36.93 70.92
CA SER A 206 53.31 36.82 72.38
C SER A 206 54.66 36.31 72.88
N LEU A 207 55.28 35.35 72.20
CA LEU A 207 56.61 34.85 72.54
C LEU A 207 57.70 35.93 72.37
N ARG A 208 57.58 36.81 71.37
CA ARG A 208 58.52 37.94 71.17
C ARG A 208 58.37 38.99 72.27
N PHE A 209 57.14 39.32 72.66
CA PHE A 209 56.89 40.24 73.78
C PHE A 209 57.31 39.65 75.13
N ALA A 210 57.03 38.37 75.39
CA ALA A 210 57.50 37.67 76.58
C ALA A 210 59.04 37.69 76.66
N LYS A 211 59.76 37.44 75.56
CA LYS A 211 61.22 37.55 75.53
C LYS A 211 61.73 38.97 75.83
N GLN A 212 61.07 40.02 75.34
CA GLN A 212 61.45 41.40 75.66
C GLN A 212 61.21 41.75 77.14
N VAL A 213 60.08 41.30 77.70
CA VAL A 213 59.74 41.54 79.11
C VAL A 213 60.66 40.74 80.05
N THR A 214 60.96 39.47 79.74
CA THR A 214 61.94 38.67 80.50
C THR A 214 63.36 39.24 80.39
N GLY A 215 63.74 39.77 79.20
CA GLY A 215 65.03 40.44 79.00
C GLY A 215 65.18 41.73 79.83
N LEU A 216 64.12 42.54 79.94
CA LEU A 216 64.11 43.72 80.81
C LEU A 216 64.10 43.35 82.30
N ALA A 217 63.36 42.31 82.69
CA ALA A 217 63.32 41.84 84.08
C ALA A 217 64.67 41.28 84.55
N ILE A 218 65.45 40.68 83.66
CA ILE A 218 66.82 40.22 83.93
C ILE A 218 67.81 41.38 83.98
N SER A 219 67.66 42.40 83.13
CA SER A 219 68.56 43.57 83.13
C SER A 219 68.34 44.53 84.33
N GLY A 220 67.16 44.49 84.96
CA GLY A 220 66.87 45.29 86.15
C GLY A 220 67.47 44.77 87.45
N ASN A 221 67.99 43.53 87.49
CA ASN A 221 68.60 42.95 88.69
C ASN A 221 70.13 43.11 88.76
N SER A 222 70.77 43.57 87.68
CA SER A 222 72.23 43.66 87.56
C SER A 222 72.79 45.07 87.82
N THR A 223 72.03 45.94 88.48
CA THR A 223 72.45 47.30 88.87
C THR A 223 72.32 47.55 90.37
N GLN A 224 72.71 46.58 91.20
CA GLN A 224 72.97 46.81 92.63
C GLN A 224 74.46 46.64 92.92
#